data_AF-A0A8J3KYP1-F1
#
_entry.id   AF-A0A8J3KYP1-F1
#
_cell.length_a   1.000
_cell.length_b   1.000
_cell.length_c   1.000
_cell.angle_alpha   90.00
_cell.angle_beta   90.00
_cell.angle_gamma   90.00
#
_symmetry.space_group_name_H-M   'P 1'
#
loop_
_entity.id
_entity.type
_entity.pdbx_description
1 polymer ?
#
loop_
_entity_poly.entity_id
_entity_poly.type
_entity_poly.pdbx_seq_one_letter_code
_entity_poly.pdbx_strand_id
1 'polypeptide(L)' 'MHEHAPTAPEPVDARLVAARQVARVHCPIAWPQGDRCLNCHQPFPCSAYGWAFDVLADAGWSAEQIKALDVRTGPWS' A
#
# COMPACT_ATOMS: atom_id res chain seq x y z
N MET A 1 34.20 -20.46 -18.39
CA MET A 1 32.89 -20.70 -17.75
C MET A 1 32.80 -19.67 -16.64
N HIS A 2 32.25 -18.47 -16.91
CA HIS A 2 32.09 -17.46 -15.86
C HIS A 2 30.83 -17.80 -15.07
N GLU A 3 31.06 -18.22 -13.84
CA GLU A 3 30.05 -18.61 -12.87
C GLU A 3 29.34 -17.32 -12.40
N HIS A 4 28.06 -17.16 -12.73
CA HIS A 4 27.23 -16.10 -12.15
C HIS A 4 27.07 -16.38 -10.66
N ALA A 5 27.86 -15.70 -9.82
CA ALA A 5 27.64 -15.70 -8.39
C ALA A 5 26.21 -15.19 -8.09
N PRO A 6 25.48 -15.79 -7.12
CA PRO A 6 24.18 -15.27 -6.74
C PRO A 6 24.34 -13.89 -6.12
N THR A 7 23.76 -12.87 -6.76
CA THR A 7 23.70 -11.50 -6.24
C THR A 7 23.02 -11.54 -4.87
N ALA A 8 23.66 -10.96 -3.86
CA ALA A 8 23.04 -10.77 -2.55
C ALA A 8 21.68 -10.06 -2.73
N PRO A 9 20.64 -10.38 -1.93
CA PRO A 9 19.37 -9.67 -2.04
C PRO A 9 19.61 -8.19 -1.78
N GLU A 10 19.20 -7.35 -2.72
CA GLU A 10 19.24 -5.90 -2.53
C GLU A 10 18.48 -5.53 -1.24
N PRO A 11 18.94 -4.51 -0.49
CA PRO A 11 18.23 -4.05 0.68
C PRO A 11 16.82 -3.65 0.27
N VAL A 12 15.84 -4.37 0.80
CA VAL A 12 14.43 -4.01 0.67
C VAL A 12 14.27 -2.58 1.18
N ASP A 13 13.80 -1.69 0.32
CA ASP A 13 13.53 -0.31 0.70
C ASP A 13 12.48 -0.29 1.82
N ALA A 14 12.94 0.02 3.03
CA ALA A 14 12.11 0.08 4.22
C ALA A 14 10.92 1.04 4.05
N ARG A 15 11.08 2.08 3.21
CA ARG A 15 10.03 3.03 2.87
C ARG A 15 8.91 2.37 2.06
N LEU A 16 9.26 1.49 1.10
CA LEU A 16 8.28 0.72 0.32
C LEU A 16 7.54 -0.29 1.19
N VAL A 17 8.23 -0.96 2.11
CA VAL A 17 7.59 -1.88 3.07
C VAL A 17 6.59 -1.14 3.94
N ALA A 18 6.99 0.01 4.49
CA ALA A 18 6.11 0.84 5.30
C ALA A 18 4.91 1.35 4.50
N ALA A 19 5.11 1.83 3.26
CA ALA A 19 4.04 2.32 2.41
C ALA A 19 3.02 1.22 2.06
N ARG A 20 3.47 0.01 1.72
CA ARG A 20 2.56 -1.13 1.48
C ARG A 20 1.70 -1.42 2.70
N GLN A 21 2.30 -1.46 3.89
CA GLN A 21 1.57 -1.73 5.12
C GLN A 21 0.59 -0.60 5.46
N VAL A 22 0.96 0.66 5.24
CA VAL A 22 0.07 1.80 5.47
C VAL A 22 -1.11 1.79 4.50
N ALA A 23 -0.89 1.60 3.20
CA ALA A 23 -1.96 1.50 2.20
C ALA A 23 -2.94 0.36 2.54
N ARG A 24 -2.40 -0.77 3.03
CA ARG A 24 -3.16 -1.95 3.44
C ARG A 24 -4.12 -1.70 4.60
N VAL A 25 -3.71 -0.95 5.62
CA VAL A 25 -4.53 -0.72 6.82
C VAL A 25 -5.37 0.56 6.73
N HIS A 26 -4.95 1.55 5.94
CA HIS A 26 -5.69 2.79 5.72
C HIS A 26 -6.63 2.73 4.50
N CYS A 27 -7.42 1.65 4.38
CA CYS A 27 -8.37 1.47 3.27
C CYS A 27 -9.70 2.22 3.48
N PRO A 28 -10.49 2.47 2.40
CA PRO A 28 -11.80 3.11 2.52
C PRO A 28 -12.84 2.18 3.15
N ILE A 29 -13.75 2.67 3.98
CA ILE A 29 -14.95 1.96 4.44
C ILE A 29 -16.18 2.85 4.20
N ALA A 30 -17.23 2.26 3.65
CA ALA A 30 -18.47 2.96 3.33
C ALA A 30 -19.25 3.30 4.62
N TRP A 31 -19.58 4.57 4.79
CA TRP A 31 -20.43 5.09 5.86
C TRP A 31 -21.59 5.88 5.27
N PRO A 32 -22.70 6.10 6.00
CA PRO A 32 -23.83 6.88 5.49
C PRO A 32 -23.45 8.29 5.02
N GLN A 33 -22.39 8.88 5.58
CA GLN A 33 -21.93 10.23 5.26
C GLN A 33 -20.83 10.28 4.18
N GLY A 34 -20.49 9.14 3.55
CA GLY A 34 -19.40 8.99 2.59
C GLY A 34 -18.24 8.16 3.11
N ASP A 35 -17.27 7.88 2.25
CA ASP A 35 -16.16 6.99 2.59
C ASP A 35 -15.23 7.59 3.66
N ARG A 36 -14.90 6.76 4.65
CA ARG A 36 -13.94 7.08 5.71
C ARG A 36 -12.79 6.08 5.69
N CYS A 37 -11.65 6.45 6.25
CA CYS A 37 -10.55 5.52 6.44
C CYS A 37 -10.89 4.54 7.57
N LEU A 38 -10.71 3.24 7.33
CA LEU A 38 -10.98 2.19 8.31
C LEU A 38 -10.11 2.34 9.57
N ASN A 39 -8.84 2.70 9.42
CA ASN A 39 -7.91 2.74 10.56
C ASN A 39 -8.03 4.01 11.40
N CYS A 40 -8.09 5.20 10.77
CA CYS A 40 -8.08 6.47 11.50
C CYS A 40 -9.45 7.18 11.54
N HIS A 41 -10.46 6.63 10.88
CA HIS A 41 -11.81 7.18 10.77
C HIS A 41 -11.87 8.61 10.23
N GLN A 42 -10.86 9.13 9.55
CA GLN A 42 -10.95 10.43 8.85
C GLN A 42 -11.64 10.26 7.48
N PRO A 43 -12.14 11.34 6.83
CA PRO A 43 -12.59 11.25 5.44
C PRO A 43 -11.53 10.59 4.56
N PHE A 44 -11.94 9.66 3.70
CA PHE A 44 -11.04 9.00 2.78
C PHE A 44 -10.97 9.77 1.44
N PRO A 45 -9.78 9.93 0.81
CA PRO A 45 -8.47 9.45 1.26
C PRO A 45 -7.91 10.25 2.44
N CYS A 46 -7.41 9.54 3.46
CA CYS A 46 -6.74 10.17 4.59
C CYS A 46 -5.26 10.48 4.26
N SER A 47 -4.63 11.36 5.04
CA SER A 47 -3.23 11.77 4.82
C SER A 47 -2.23 10.61 4.80
N ALA A 48 -2.42 9.60 5.66
CA ALA A 48 -1.56 8.41 5.69
C ALA A 48 -1.69 7.56 4.41
N TYR A 49 -2.91 7.39 3.90
CA TYR A 49 -3.14 6.72 2.61
C TYR A 49 -2.53 7.53 1.46
N GLY A 50 -2.68 8.86 1.47
CA GLY A 50 -2.06 9.76 0.49
C GLY A 50 -0.54 9.58 0.44
N TRP A 51 0.13 9.64 1.60
CA TRP A 51 1.58 9.39 1.67
C TRP A 51 1.98 8.02 1.12
N ALA A 52 1.25 6.97 1.48
CA ALA A 52 1.55 5.62 0.99
C ALA A 52 1.33 5.51 -0.53
N PHE A 53 0.27 6.13 -1.04
CA PHE A 53 -0.02 6.19 -2.47
C PHE A 53 1.11 6.86 -3.23
N ASP A 54 1.58 8.03 -2.77
CA ASP A 54 2.67 8.77 -3.42
C ASP A 54 3.96 7.93 -3.45
N VAL A 55 4.34 7.33 -2.32
CA VAL A 55 5.55 6.48 -2.24
C VAL A 55 5.48 5.28 -3.18
N LEU A 56 4.32 4.62 -3.29
CA LEU A 56 4.15 3.45 -4.14
C LEU A 56 4.07 3.84 -5.62
N ALA A 57 3.40 4.95 -5.94
CA ALA A 57 3.32 5.50 -7.29
C ALA A 57 4.71 5.92 -7.81
N ASP A 58 5.51 6.59 -6.97
CA ASP A 58 6.91 6.93 -7.28
C ASP A 58 7.76 5.68 -7.54
N ALA A 59 7.42 4.56 -6.91
CA ALA A 59 8.04 3.26 -7.13
C ALA A 59 7.49 2.49 -8.35
N GLY A 60 6.64 3.14 -9.16
CA GLY A 60 6.08 2.59 -10.39
C GLY A 60 4.82 1.72 -10.21
N TRP A 61 4.18 1.74 -9.04
CA TRP A 61 2.93 1.01 -8.83
C TRP A 61 1.76 1.74 -9.47
N SER A 62 0.85 1.00 -10.10
CA SER A 62 -0.40 1.56 -10.59
C SER A 62 -1.39 1.80 -9.44
N ALA A 63 -2.32 2.74 -9.64
CA ALA A 63 -3.39 2.98 -8.68
C ALA A 63 -4.23 1.72 -8.39
N GLU A 64 -4.36 0.82 -9.37
CA GLU A 64 -5.06 -0.46 -9.21
C GLU A 64 -4.27 -1.44 -8.34
N GLN A 65 -2.96 -1.54 -8.54
CA GLN A 65 -2.08 -2.35 -7.70
C GLN A 65 -2.08 -1.85 -6.25
N ILE A 66 -2.10 -0.53 -6.04
CA ILE A 66 -2.17 0.06 -4.71
C ILE A 66 -3.54 -0.21 -4.07
N LYS A 67 -4.64 -0.06 -4.81
CA LYS A 67 -5.99 -0.39 -4.33
C LYS A 67 -6.13 -1.87 -3.95
N ALA A 68 -5.49 -2.77 -4.69
CA ALA A 68 -5.49 -4.21 -4.40
C ALA A 68 -4.78 -4.59 -3.09
N LEU A 69 -4.09 -3.64 -2.44
CA LEU A 69 -3.53 -3.85 -1.09
C LEU A 69 -4.59 -3.79 0.01
N ASP A 70 -5.82 -3.35 -0.27
CA ASP A 70 -6.92 -3.37 0.72
C ASP A 70 -7.12 -4.80 1.25
N VAL A 71 -6.97 -4.98 2.57
CA VAL A 71 -7.17 -6.28 3.23
C VAL A 71 -8.55 -6.88 3.01
N ARG A 72 -9.55 -6.05 2.71
CA ARG A 72 -10.95 -6.47 2.50
C ARG A 72 -11.22 -7.02 1.11
N THR A 73 -10.24 -6.97 0.20
CA THR A 73 -10.39 -7.59 -1.13
C THR A 73 -9.76 -8.99 -1.18
N GLY A 74 -9.37 -9.56 -0.03
CA GLY A 74 -8.79 -10.90 0.06
C GLY A 74 -9.86 -12.02 0.18
N PRO A 75 -9.48 -13.29 -0.04
CA PRO A 75 -10.41 -14.44 -0.01
C PRO A 75 -11.05 -14.72 1.37
N TRP A 76 -10.65 -14.00 2.41
CA TRP A 76 -11.16 -14.12 3.78
C TRP A 76 -11.94 -12.88 4.24
N SER A 77 -12.34 -12.02 3.29
CA SER A 77 -13.12 -10.80 3.53
C SER A 77 -14.60 -10.99 3.22
#